data_AF-A0A0L7KU58-F1
#
_entry.id   AF-A0A0L7KU58-F1
#
_cell.length_a   1.000
_cell.length_b   1.000
_cell.length_c   1.000
_cell.angle_alpha   90.00
_cell.angle_beta   90.00
_cell.angle_gamma   90.00
#
_symmetry.space_group_name_H-M   'P 1'
#
loop_
_entity.id
_entity.type
_entity.pdbx_description
1 polymer ?
#
loop_
_entity_poly.entity_id
_entity_poly.type
_entity_poly.pdbx_seq_one_letter_code
_entity_poly.pdbx_strand_id
1 'polypeptide(L)'
;MPFVQRVVEPKHLSRTSLCDENGRPKVTDEELQAVTNCTLSNALRQLASLVLLAEDIFSELTTQLQGVTDRSKVAQSRILKINELVEQYDPKKVTVQFSSGPPYSYAATDLTDIQTSQANLNYLG
;
A
#
# COMPACT_ATOMS: atom_id res chain seq x y z
N MET A 1 -8.27 -10.88 5.18
CA MET A 1 -7.30 -11.92 4.79
C MET A 1 -6.93 -12.71 6.03
N PRO A 2 -6.88 -14.05 5.97
CA PRO A 2 -6.36 -14.86 7.08
C PRO A 2 -4.86 -14.59 7.27
N PHE A 3 -4.40 -14.59 8.52
CA PHE A 3 -2.97 -14.42 8.85
C PHE A 3 -2.19 -15.67 8.42
N VAL A 4 -1.06 -15.49 7.72
CA VAL A 4 -0.20 -16.61 7.35
C VAL A 4 0.44 -17.18 8.63
N GLN A 5 -0.01 -18.36 9.05
CA GLN A 5 0.55 -19.05 10.19
C GLN A 5 1.76 -19.88 9.75
N ARG A 6 2.97 -19.39 10.07
CA ARG A 6 4.22 -20.13 9.85
C ARG A 6 4.59 -20.87 11.13
N VAL A 7 4.70 -22.20 11.06
CA VAL A 7 4.98 -23.06 12.21
C VAL A 7 6.32 -23.73 12.01
N VAL A 8 7.21 -23.56 12.99
CA VAL A 8 8.51 -24.24 13.00
C VAL A 8 8.34 -25.67 13.50
N GLU A 9 8.92 -26.62 12.78
CA GLU A 9 8.91 -28.03 13.15
C GLU A 9 10.34 -28.57 13.33
N PRO A 10 10.59 -29.45 14.34
CA PRO A 10 9.67 -29.95 15.36
C PRO A 10 9.38 -28.93 16.48
N LYS A 11 8.20 -29.00 17.10
CA LYS A 11 7.81 -28.12 18.23
C LYS A 11 8.51 -28.46 19.54
N HIS A 12 8.83 -29.73 19.76
CA HIS A 12 9.48 -30.22 20.96
C HIS A 12 10.77 -30.92 20.57
N LEU A 13 11.87 -30.58 21.26
CA LEU A 13 13.20 -31.13 20.96
C LEU A 13 13.46 -32.45 21.70
N SER A 14 12.90 -32.59 22.90
CA SER A 14 12.90 -33.83 23.68
C SER A 14 11.54 -34.02 24.38
N ARG A 15 11.20 -35.27 24.69
CA ARG A 15 9.98 -35.65 25.44
C ARG A 15 10.29 -36.42 26.73
N THR A 16 11.57 -36.62 27.03
CA THR A 16 12.02 -37.43 28.17
C THR A 16 12.46 -36.53 29.32
N SER A 17 11.82 -36.66 30.49
CA SER A 17 12.35 -36.06 31.71
C SER A 17 13.55 -36.88 32.19
N LEU A 18 14.71 -36.24 32.29
CA LEU A 18 15.96 -36.90 32.69
C LEU A 18 16.07 -37.08 34.21
N CYS A 19 15.26 -36.35 34.98
CA CYS A 19 15.24 -36.41 36.44
C CYS A 19 13.84 -36.77 36.96
N ASP A 20 13.80 -37.41 38.13
CA ASP A 20 12.59 -37.62 38.91
C ASP A 20 12.24 -36.40 39.78
N GLU A 21 11.04 -36.39 40.37
CA GLU A 21 10.55 -35.33 41.29
C GLU A 21 11.52 -35.08 42.46
N ASN A 22 12.31 -36.09 42.84
CA ASN A 22 13.31 -36.04 43.91
C ASN A 22 14.73 -35.69 43.42
N GLY A 23 14.88 -35.25 42.15
CA GLY A 23 16.17 -34.86 41.57
C GLY A 23 17.11 -36.01 41.21
N ARG A 24 16.64 -37.26 41.23
CA ARG A 24 17.44 -38.44 40.88
C ARG A 24 17.44 -38.68 39.36
N PRO A 25 18.58 -39.02 38.73
CA PRO A 25 18.61 -39.37 37.32
C PRO A 25 17.72 -40.59 37.05
N LYS A 26 16.83 -40.50 36.05
CA LYS A 26 15.94 -41.58 35.62
C LYS A 26 16.54 -42.50 34.56
N VAL A 27 17.69 -42.12 34.01
CA VAL A 27 18.23 -42.67 32.77
C VAL A 27 19.69 -43.06 32.96
N THR A 28 20.10 -44.14 32.31
CA THR A 28 21.50 -44.59 32.26
C THR A 28 22.34 -43.72 31.30
N ASP A 29 23.66 -43.79 31.39
CA ASP A 29 24.56 -42.92 30.59
C ASP A 29 24.38 -43.10 29.07
N GLU A 30 24.17 -44.33 28.58
CA GLU A 30 23.93 -44.60 27.15
C GLU A 30 22.59 -44.01 26.68
N GLU A 31 21.55 -44.11 27.52
CA GLU A 31 20.25 -43.50 27.24
C GLU A 31 20.33 -41.97 27.25
N LEU A 32 21.13 -41.38 28.14
CA LEU A 32 21.38 -39.94 28.17
C LEU A 32 22.07 -39.47 26.88
N GLN A 33 23.06 -40.22 26.38
CA GLN A 33 23.72 -39.91 25.11
C GLN A 33 22.73 -39.96 23.94
N ALA A 34 21.87 -40.99 23.89
CA ALA A 34 20.85 -41.13 22.87
C ALA A 34 19.83 -39.98 22.90
N VAL A 35 19.33 -39.60 24.09
CA VAL A 35 18.41 -38.47 24.26
C VAL A 35 19.06 -37.15 23.84
N THR A 36 20.33 -36.94 24.21
CA THR A 36 21.08 -35.74 23.84
C THR A 36 21.27 -35.62 22.33
N ASN A 37 21.64 -36.72 21.66
CA ASN A 37 21.79 -36.76 20.21
C ASN A 37 20.44 -36.52 19.50
N CYS A 38 19.37 -37.15 19.98
CA CYS A 38 18.02 -36.90 19.46
C CYS A 38 17.62 -35.43 19.63
N THR A 39 17.89 -34.84 20.80
CA THR A 39 17.60 -33.43 21.09
C THR A 39 18.36 -32.50 20.14
N LEU A 40 19.66 -32.77 19.93
CA LEU A 40 20.49 -31.99 19.01
C LEU A 40 20.00 -32.11 17.55
N SER A 41 19.73 -33.34 17.10
CA SER A 41 19.19 -33.59 15.76
C SER A 41 17.86 -32.88 15.55
N ASN A 42 16.99 -32.87 16.56
CA ASN A 42 15.71 -32.16 16.51
C ASN A 42 15.91 -30.64 16.48
N ALA A 43 16.89 -30.12 17.21
CA ALA A 43 17.23 -28.70 17.20
C ALA A 43 17.73 -28.27 15.81
N LEU A 44 18.59 -29.06 15.18
CA LEU A 44 19.05 -28.82 13.81
C LEU A 44 17.90 -28.83 12.81
N ARG A 45 16.96 -29.77 12.93
CA ARG A 45 15.75 -29.80 12.09
C ARG A 45 14.88 -28.56 12.32
N GLN A 46 14.76 -28.11 13.57
CA GLN A 46 14.00 -26.92 13.93
C GLN A 46 14.61 -25.66 13.31
N LEU A 47 15.94 -25.53 13.36
CA LEU A 47 16.65 -24.43 12.73
C LEU A 47 16.52 -24.47 11.20
N ALA A 48 16.61 -25.66 10.59
CA ALA A 48 16.40 -25.81 9.15
C ALA A 48 14.97 -25.37 8.74
N SER A 49 13.95 -25.80 9.50
CA SER A 49 12.57 -25.35 9.29
C SER A 49 12.44 -23.82 9.41
N LEU A 50 13.11 -23.21 10.39
CA LEU A 50 13.11 -21.76 10.55
C LEU A 50 13.76 -21.03 9.36
N VAL A 51 14.88 -21.53 8.85
CA VAL A 51 15.58 -20.95 7.70
C VAL A 51 14.72 -21.01 6.44
N LEU A 52 14.06 -22.15 6.18
CA LEU A 52 13.14 -22.29 5.04
C LEU A 52 11.97 -21.32 5.12
N LEU A 53 11.42 -21.11 6.33
CA LEU A 53 10.36 -20.12 6.54
C LEU A 53 10.86 -18.69 6.34
N ALA A 54 12.10 -18.39 6.76
CA ALA A 54 12.70 -17.09 6.55
C ALA A 54 12.93 -16.82 5.06
N GLU A 55 13.41 -17.83 4.31
CA GLU A 55 13.58 -17.76 2.85
C GLU A 55 12.26 -17.43 2.14
N ASP A 56 11.17 -18.13 2.49
CA ASP A 56 9.83 -17.86 1.96
C ASP A 56 9.40 -16.41 2.21
N ILE A 57 9.57 -15.92 3.46
CA ILE A 57 9.24 -14.53 3.81
C ILE A 57 10.05 -13.54 2.98
N PHE A 58 11.38 -13.72 2.88
CA PHE A 58 12.22 -12.79 2.15
C PHE A 58 11.94 -12.83 0.64
N SER A 59 11.64 -14.00 0.07
CA SER A 59 11.24 -14.13 -1.33
C SER A 59 9.94 -13.38 -1.64
N GLU A 60 8.93 -13.52 -0.78
CA GLU A 60 7.67 -12.79 -0.89
C GLU A 60 7.89 -11.27 -0.78
N LEU A 61 8.66 -10.83 0.22
CA LEU A 61 8.98 -9.42 0.41
C LEU A 61 9.77 -8.83 -0.76
N THR A 62 10.76 -9.55 -1.29
CA THR A 62 11.53 -9.12 -2.46
C THR A 62 10.63 -8.93 -3.67
N THR A 63 9.69 -9.84 -3.90
CA THR A 63 8.72 -9.73 -5.00
C THR A 63 7.83 -8.49 -4.84
N GLN A 64 7.34 -8.24 -3.62
CA GLN A 64 6.52 -7.06 -3.33
C GLN A 64 7.32 -5.75 -3.51
N LEU A 65 8.55 -5.71 -2.99
CA LEU A 65 9.45 -4.57 -3.14
C LEU A 65 9.78 -4.30 -4.60
N GLN A 66 10.02 -5.33 -5.40
CA GLN A 66 10.25 -5.18 -6.85
C GLN A 66 9.07 -4.50 -7.53
N GLY A 67 7.83 -4.91 -7.20
CA GLY A 67 6.63 -4.25 -7.71
C GLY A 67 6.52 -2.78 -7.30
N VAL A 68 6.91 -2.43 -6.06
CA VAL A 68 6.97 -1.03 -5.59
C VAL A 68 8.05 -0.24 -6.32
N THR A 69 9.23 -0.84 -6.53
CA THR A 69 10.34 -0.23 -7.27
C THR A 69 9.94 0.08 -8.70
N ASP A 70 9.28 -0.85 -9.41
CA ASP A 70 8.88 -0.64 -10.80
C ASP A 70 7.82 0.45 -10.94
N ARG A 71 6.85 0.49 -10.03
CA ARG A 71 5.87 1.59 -9.95
C ARG A 71 6.54 2.92 -9.65
N SER A 72 7.50 2.93 -8.74
CA SER A 72 8.28 4.13 -8.40
C SER A 72 9.09 4.64 -9.60
N LYS A 73 9.71 3.76 -10.39
CA LYS A 73 10.41 4.13 -11.63
C LYS A 73 9.46 4.74 -12.65
N VAL A 74 8.28 4.15 -12.85
CA VAL A 74 7.27 4.72 -13.76
C VAL A 74 6.84 6.10 -13.28
N ALA A 75 6.56 6.28 -11.99
CA ALA A 75 6.22 7.57 -11.42
C ALA A 75 7.34 8.59 -11.62
N GLN A 76 8.59 8.22 -11.33
CA GLN A 76 9.77 9.06 -11.55
C GLN A 76 9.89 9.49 -13.02
N SER A 77 9.71 8.57 -13.96
CA SER A 77 9.76 8.89 -15.40
C SER A 77 8.68 9.89 -15.82
N ARG A 78 7.48 9.79 -15.24
CA ARG A 78 6.38 10.75 -15.49
C ARG A 78 6.70 12.12 -14.89
N ILE A 79 7.26 12.14 -13.69
CA ILE A 79 7.70 13.38 -13.03
C ILE A 79 8.76 14.08 -13.86
N LEU A 80 9.77 13.35 -14.36
CA LEU A 80 10.82 13.93 -15.22
C LEU A 80 10.23 14.52 -16.51
N LYS A 81 9.35 13.79 -17.20
CA LYS A 81 8.67 14.31 -18.40
C LYS A 81 7.85 15.56 -18.10
N ILE A 82 7.12 15.59 -16.99
CA ILE A 82 6.36 16.78 -16.58
C ILE A 82 7.32 17.93 -16.30
N ASN A 83 8.45 17.67 -15.64
CA ASN A 83 9.43 18.70 -15.33
C ASN A 83 10.03 19.31 -16.61
N GLU A 84 10.43 18.48 -17.58
CA GLU A 84 10.88 18.94 -18.90
C GLU A 84 9.82 19.78 -19.63
N LEU A 85 8.55 19.34 -19.60
CA LEU A 85 7.45 20.09 -20.19
C LEU A 85 7.22 21.44 -19.51
N VAL A 86 7.39 21.50 -18.19
CA VAL A 86 7.27 22.75 -17.40
C VAL A 86 8.45 23.68 -17.65
N GLU A 87 9.67 23.16 -17.76
CA GLU A 87 10.86 23.96 -18.07
C GLU A 87 10.80 24.56 -19.48
N GLN A 88 10.27 23.80 -20.45
CA GLN A 88 10.09 24.26 -21.84
C GLN A 88 8.81 25.07 -22.04
N TYR A 89 7.98 25.21 -21.01
CA TYR A 89 6.70 25.90 -21.08
C TYR A 89 6.91 27.41 -21.25
N ASP A 90 6.50 27.94 -22.41
CA ASP A 90 6.44 29.39 -22.65
C ASP A 90 5.00 29.92 -22.45
N PRO A 91 4.73 30.63 -21.34
CA PRO A 91 3.39 31.14 -21.04
C PRO A 91 2.90 32.20 -22.03
N LYS A 92 3.78 32.81 -22.86
CA LYS A 92 3.38 33.82 -23.85
C LYS A 92 2.86 33.22 -25.16
N LYS A 93 3.12 31.93 -25.42
CA LYS A 93 2.61 31.20 -26.59
C LYS A 93 1.23 30.59 -26.39
N VAL A 94 0.80 30.43 -25.14
CA VAL A 94 -0.54 29.93 -24.83
C VAL A 94 -1.53 31.07 -25.04
N THR A 95 -2.20 31.06 -26.20
CA THR A 95 -3.38 31.89 -26.40
C THR A 95 -4.47 31.35 -25.50
N VAL A 96 -4.85 32.14 -24.50
CA VAL A 96 -6.05 31.87 -23.70
C VAL A 96 -7.21 31.88 -24.69
N GLN A 97 -7.77 30.70 -25.01
CA GLN A 97 -9.04 30.65 -25.70
C GLN A 97 -10.09 31.14 -24.71
N PHE A 98 -10.33 32.45 -24.71
CA PHE A 98 -11.62 32.97 -24.32
C PHE A 98 -12.58 32.34 -25.31
N SER A 99 -13.30 31.30 -24.89
CA SER A 99 -14.55 30.97 -25.51
C SER A 99 -15.42 32.21 -25.33
N SER A 100 -15.37 33.12 -26.30
CA SER A 100 -16.42 34.09 -26.52
C SER A 100 -17.66 33.26 -26.81
N GLY A 101 -18.34 32.87 -25.73
CA GLY A 101 -19.76 32.54 -25.79
C GLY A 101 -20.47 33.68 -26.53
N PRO A 102 -21.58 33.37 -27.20
CA PRO A 102 -22.24 34.33 -28.09
C PRO A 102 -22.39 35.66 -27.36
N PRO A 103 -22.22 36.81 -28.05
CA PRO A 103 -22.50 38.08 -27.42
C PRO A 103 -23.93 37.97 -26.90
N TYR A 104 -24.10 38.03 -25.58
CA TYR A 104 -25.42 38.18 -24.99
C TYR A 104 -26.00 39.42 -25.66
N SER A 105 -26.88 39.19 -26.62
CA SER A 105 -27.74 40.18 -27.23
C SER A 105 -28.71 40.57 -26.13
N TYR A 106 -28.29 41.48 -25.25
CA TYR A 106 -29.23 42.36 -24.61
C TYR A 106 -29.78 43.21 -25.75
N ALA A 107 -30.92 42.78 -26.31
CA ALA A 107 -31.79 43.74 -26.95
C ALA A 107 -31.99 44.83 -25.91
N ALA A 108 -31.46 46.02 -26.17
CA ALA A 108 -31.80 47.19 -25.39
C ALA A 108 -33.32 47.30 -25.50
N THR A 109 -34.03 46.81 -24.49
CA THR A 109 -35.42 47.20 -24.28
C THR A 109 -35.35 48.69 -24.05
N ASP A 110 -35.77 49.40 -25.07
CA ASP A 110 -35.79 50.84 -25.12
C ASP A 110 -36.48 51.34 -23.83
N LEU A 111 -35.84 52.28 -23.12
CA LEU A 111 -36.30 52.80 -21.82
C LEU A 111 -37.65 53.55 -21.93
N THR A 112 -38.23 53.59 -23.12
CA THR A 112 -39.52 54.20 -23.46
C THR A 112 -40.71 53.30 -23.13
N ASP A 113 -40.57 51.96 -23.11
CA ASP A 113 -41.70 51.06 -22.85
C ASP A 113 -42.10 50.97 -21.36
N ILE A 114 -41.20 51.34 -20.44
CA ILE A 114 -41.49 51.35 -19.00
C ILE A 114 -42.37 52.55 -18.61
N GLN A 115 -42.26 53.68 -19.33
CA GLN A 115 -43.09 54.85 -19.06
C GLN A 115 -44.53 54.69 -19.57
N THR A 116 -44.75 53.99 -20.69
CA THR A 116 -46.10 53.75 -21.22
C THR A 116 -46.89 52.73 -20.40
N SER A 117 -46.21 51.78 -19.73
CA SER A 117 -46.87 50.85 -18.80
C SER A 117 -47.27 51.49 -17.47
N GLN A 118 -46.57 52.54 -17.00
CA GLN A 118 -46.97 53.27 -15.79
C GLN A 118 -48.13 54.25 -16.02
N ALA A 119 -48.30 54.77 -17.24
CA ALA A 119 -49.44 55.64 -17.55
C ALA A 119 -50.79 54.90 -17.58
N ASN A 120 -50.81 53.59 -17.89
CA ASN A 120 -52.04 52.80 -17.96
C ASN A 120 -52.48 52.16 -16.63
N LEU A 121 -51.64 52.19 -15.59
CA LEU A 121 -52.02 51.71 -14.25
C LEU A 121 -52.74 52.78 -13.41
N ASN A 122 -52.64 54.07 -13.78
CA ASN A 122 -53.31 55.17 -13.08
C ASN A 122 -54.72 55.50 -13.61
N TYR A 123 -55.29 54.65 -14.47
CA TYR A 123 -56.66 54.81 -15.01
C TYR A 123 -57.59 53.63 -14.68
N LEU A 124 -57.21 52.76 -13.74
CA LEU A 124 -58.06 51.63 -13.29
C LEU A 124 -58.12 51.41 -11.77
N GLY A 125 -57.80 52.44 -10.97
CA GLY A 125 -58.00 52.41 -9.52
C GLY A 125 -57.65 53.73 -8.85
#